data_AF-A0A2E0Q0Q7-F1
#
_entry.id   AF-A0A2E0Q0Q7-F1
#
_cell.length_a   1.000
_cell.length_b   1.000
_cell.length_c   1.000
_cell.angle_alpha   90.00
_cell.angle_beta   90.00
_cell.angle_gamma   90.00
#
_symmetry.space_group_name_H-M   'P 1'
#
loop_
_entity.id
_entity.type
_entity.pdbx_description
1 polymer ?
#
loop_
_entity_poly.entity_id
_entity_poly.type
_entity_poly.pdbx_seq_one_letter_code
_entity_poly.pdbx_strand_id
1 'polypeptide(L)'
;DNYQDWSTNVTSLPKVRGLQRITETPMNMIDPLTRRATSLQNTRDVSDGSIHINTSLANKSKLSEVDMALVYQAEKEIQMTVEIDDRVPDNCVLIQSSHPSQIELGGAFGSIKIKRSKA
;
A
#
# COMPACT_ATOMS: atom_id res chain seq x y z
N ASP A 1 11.15 35.85 -9.51
CA ASP A 1 11.92 35.39 -8.34
C ASP A 1 11.08 34.45 -7.50
N ASN A 2 11.52 33.21 -7.30
CA ASN A 2 10.82 32.18 -6.51
C ASN A 2 11.14 32.26 -5.00
N TYR A 3 11.46 33.45 -4.49
CA TYR A 3 12.10 33.60 -3.18
C TYR A 3 11.16 33.97 -2.01
N GLN A 4 9.88 34.30 -2.24
CA GLN A 4 9.06 34.94 -1.19
C GLN A 4 7.73 34.29 -0.80
N ASP A 5 7.27 33.21 -1.43
CA ASP A 5 5.94 32.62 -1.13
C ASP A 5 5.96 31.28 -0.35
N TRP A 6 7.06 30.92 0.31
CA TRP A 6 7.11 29.70 1.13
C TRP A 6 6.61 29.88 2.57
N SER A 7 6.21 31.11 2.98
CA SER A 7 5.80 31.42 4.36
C SER A 7 4.33 31.11 4.68
N THR A 8 3.66 30.26 3.89
CA THR A 8 2.29 29.85 4.21
C THR A 8 2.32 28.90 5.41
N ASN A 9 1.69 29.31 6.51
CA ASN A 9 1.46 28.43 7.65
C ASN A 9 0.50 27.32 7.19
N VAL A 10 1.03 26.11 6.98
CA VAL A 10 0.23 24.93 6.67
C VAL A 10 -0.32 24.37 7.97
N THR A 11 -1.61 24.58 8.22
CA THR A 11 -2.31 23.91 9.33
C THR A 11 -2.48 22.44 8.99
N SER A 12 -1.95 21.54 9.82
CA SER A 12 -2.15 20.10 9.62
C SER A 12 -3.63 19.75 9.75
N LEU A 13 -4.14 18.91 8.85
CA LEU A 13 -5.47 18.33 8.98
C LEU A 13 -5.60 17.52 10.28
N PRO A 14 -6.83 17.33 10.81
CA PRO A 14 -7.05 16.51 11.99
C PRO A 14 -6.45 15.11 11.84
N LYS A 15 -5.87 14.58 12.93
CA LYS A 15 -5.30 13.24 12.94
C LYS A 15 -6.39 12.20 12.62
N VAL A 16 -6.32 11.61 11.44
CA VAL A 16 -7.19 10.50 11.03
C VAL A 16 -6.83 9.28 11.89
N ARG A 17 -7.85 8.61 12.44
CA ARG A 17 -7.68 7.40 13.26
C ARG A 17 -7.85 6.14 12.41
N GLY A 18 -7.15 5.07 12.79
CA GLY A 18 -7.18 3.78 12.10
C GLY A 18 -6.03 3.63 11.10
N LEU A 19 -5.96 2.46 10.46
CA LEU A 19 -4.87 2.16 9.53
C LEU A 19 -4.95 3.05 8.29
N GLN A 20 -3.79 3.50 7.83
CA GLN A 20 -3.65 4.30 6.62
C GLN A 20 -2.97 3.50 5.52
N ARG A 21 -3.50 3.59 4.31
CA ARG A 21 -2.86 3.05 3.12
C ARG A 21 -1.77 3.98 2.63
N ILE A 22 -0.57 3.44 2.47
CA ILE A 22 0.52 4.03 1.70
C ILE A 22 0.50 3.35 0.33
N THR A 23 0.67 4.13 -0.73
CA THR A 23 0.85 3.60 -2.08
C THR A 23 2.08 4.23 -2.69
N GLU A 24 3.01 3.40 -3.11
CA GLU A 24 4.10 3.78 -4.01
C GLU A 24 3.85 3.18 -5.39
N THR A 25 4.46 3.75 -6.42
CA THR A 25 4.41 3.20 -7.77
C THR A 25 5.81 2.70 -8.12
N PRO A 26 6.04 1.37 -8.18
CA PRO A 26 7.35 0.85 -8.56
C PRO A 26 7.76 1.32 -9.96
N MET A 27 9.07 1.54 -10.16
CA MET A 27 9.60 2.17 -11.37
C MET A 27 9.19 1.43 -12.65
N ASN A 28 9.20 0.10 -12.63
CA ASN A 28 8.84 -0.71 -13.82
C ASN A 28 7.33 -0.88 -14.00
N MET A 29 6.52 -0.25 -13.15
CA MET A 29 5.05 -0.28 -13.20
C MET A 29 4.42 1.04 -13.68
N ILE A 30 5.20 2.12 -13.82
CA ILE A 30 4.73 3.46 -14.21
C ILE A 30 4.18 3.48 -15.64
N ASP A 31 4.93 2.97 -16.61
CA ASP A 31 4.67 3.22 -18.04
C ASP A 31 4.14 1.97 -18.78
N PRO A 32 3.26 2.13 -19.78
CA PRO A 32 2.80 0.99 -20.59
C PRO A 32 3.92 0.22 -21.31
N LEU A 33 5.05 0.84 -21.64
CA LEU A 33 6.21 0.17 -22.22
C LEU A 33 6.92 -0.68 -21.16
N THR A 34 7.18 -0.13 -19.96
CA THR A 34 7.86 -0.87 -18.89
C THR A 34 7.03 -2.06 -18.41
N ARG A 35 5.70 -1.92 -18.37
CA ARG A 35 4.76 -3.00 -18.04
C ARG A 35 4.71 -4.15 -19.06
N ARG A 36 5.08 -3.90 -20.32
CA ARG A 36 5.12 -4.93 -21.38
C ARG A 36 6.50 -5.54 -21.58
N ALA A 37 7.55 -4.92 -21.06
CA ALA A 37 8.92 -5.41 -21.19
C ALA A 37 9.17 -6.57 -20.21
N THR A 38 9.16 -7.81 -20.71
CA THR A 38 9.38 -9.03 -19.89
C THR A 38 10.67 -8.97 -19.07
N SER A 39 11.76 -8.41 -19.61
CA SER A 39 13.02 -8.26 -18.88
C SER A 39 12.88 -7.40 -17.63
N LEU A 40 12.12 -6.31 -17.71
CA LEU A 40 11.86 -5.41 -16.58
C LEU A 40 10.87 -6.02 -15.59
N GLN A 41 9.89 -6.78 -16.08
CA GLN A 41 8.92 -7.47 -15.22
C GLN A 41 9.55 -8.57 -14.34
N ASN A 42 10.73 -9.07 -14.71
CA ASN A 42 11.49 -10.06 -13.94
C ASN A 42 12.45 -9.43 -12.90
N THR A 43 12.46 -8.11 -12.76
CA THR A 43 13.28 -7.40 -11.75
C THR A 43 12.53 -7.27 -10.42
N ARG A 44 13.21 -6.74 -9.40
CA ARG A 44 12.60 -6.42 -8.10
C ARG A 44 11.82 -5.11 -8.08
N ASP A 45 11.92 -4.29 -9.13
CA ASP A 45 11.33 -2.95 -9.19
C ASP A 45 9.89 -2.97 -9.74
N VAL A 46 9.16 -4.06 -9.49
CA VAL A 46 7.75 -4.28 -9.85
C VAL A 46 6.90 -4.43 -8.59
N SER A 47 5.57 -4.27 -8.73
CA SER A 47 4.65 -4.52 -7.62
C SER A 47 4.46 -6.03 -7.45
N ASP A 48 4.58 -6.52 -6.21
CA ASP A 48 4.37 -7.93 -5.87
C ASP A 48 2.90 -8.32 -5.67
N GLY A 49 2.01 -7.33 -5.62
CA GLY A 49 0.59 -7.55 -5.42
C GLY A 49 0.17 -7.94 -4.00
N SER A 50 1.05 -7.76 -3.02
CA SER A 50 0.83 -8.05 -1.60
C SER A 50 0.46 -6.79 -0.81
N ILE A 51 0.00 -6.99 0.43
CA ILE A 51 0.08 -5.95 1.46
C ILE A 51 1.40 -6.07 2.21
N HIS A 52 2.03 -4.93 2.47
CA HIS A 52 3.24 -4.83 3.28
C HIS A 52 2.90 -4.20 4.62
N ILE A 53 3.17 -4.90 5.71
CA ILE A 53 2.90 -4.45 7.08
C ILE A 53 4.10 -4.73 7.99
N ASN A 54 4.31 -3.89 8.99
CA ASN A 54 5.38 -4.15 9.96
C ASN A 54 5.01 -5.27 10.94
N THR A 55 6.02 -5.80 11.64
CA THR A 55 5.89 -6.89 12.60
C THR A 55 4.88 -6.56 13.73
N SER A 56 4.83 -5.31 14.21
CA SER A 56 3.88 -4.91 15.26
C SER A 56 2.43 -5.03 14.79
N LEU A 57 2.14 -4.55 13.57
CA LEU A 57 0.81 -4.61 12.99
C LEU A 57 0.41 -6.04 12.62
N ALA A 58 1.34 -6.85 12.13
CA ALA A 58 1.11 -8.26 11.84
C ALA A 58 0.68 -9.02 13.11
N ASN A 59 1.41 -8.85 14.21
CA ASN A 59 1.08 -9.45 15.50
C ASN A 59 -0.28 -8.99 16.03
N LYS A 60 -0.58 -7.68 15.96
CA LYS A 60 -1.89 -7.13 16.35
C LYS A 60 -3.04 -7.68 15.52
N SER A 61 -2.81 -7.87 14.22
CA SER A 61 -3.79 -8.36 13.25
C SER A 61 -3.87 -9.89 13.18
N LYS A 62 -2.95 -10.59 13.86
CA LYS A 62 -2.77 -12.06 13.78
C LYS A 62 -2.57 -12.55 12.35
N LEU A 63 -1.78 -11.80 11.58
CA LEU A 63 -1.37 -12.12 10.22
C LEU A 63 0.11 -12.55 10.19
N SER A 64 0.45 -13.39 9.23
CA SER A 64 1.81 -13.83 8.92
C SER A 64 1.97 -14.00 7.41
N GLU A 65 3.19 -14.20 6.92
CA GLU A 65 3.48 -14.34 5.48
C GLU A 65 2.80 -15.55 4.81
N VAL A 66 2.36 -16.54 5.61
CA VAL A 66 1.60 -17.70 5.10
C VAL A 66 0.10 -17.44 5.03
N ASP A 67 -0.37 -16.30 5.50
CA ASP A 67 -1.79 -15.95 5.53
C ASP A 67 -2.20 -15.09 4.33
N MET A 68 -3.47 -15.20 3.96
CA MET A 68 -4.14 -14.22 3.12
C MET A 68 -4.81 -13.17 4.00
N ALA A 69 -4.62 -11.89 3.69
CA ALA A 69 -5.31 -10.78 4.30
C ALA A 69 -6.53 -10.38 3.48
N LEU A 70 -7.64 -10.17 4.18
CA LEU A 70 -8.84 -9.54 3.66
C LEU A 70 -8.74 -8.04 3.85
N VAL A 71 -8.59 -7.32 2.74
CA VAL A 71 -8.34 -5.90 2.65
C VAL A 71 -9.61 -5.18 2.30
N TYR A 72 -9.95 -4.18 3.11
CA TYR A 72 -11.16 -3.38 2.97
C TYR A 72 -10.80 -1.92 2.77
N GLN A 73 -11.28 -1.33 1.68
CA GLN A 73 -11.15 0.10 1.43
C GLN A 73 -12.38 0.63 0.72
N ALA A 74 -12.94 1.73 1.24
CA ALA A 74 -14.26 2.22 0.82
C ALA A 74 -15.31 1.09 0.88
N GLU A 75 -15.91 0.73 -0.25
CA GLU A 75 -16.95 -0.30 -0.39
C GLU A 75 -16.41 -1.61 -1.00
N LYS A 76 -15.08 -1.78 -1.02
CA LYS A 76 -14.41 -2.86 -1.74
C LYS A 76 -13.66 -3.76 -0.77
N GLU A 77 -13.72 -5.05 -1.04
CA GLU A 77 -13.11 -6.12 -0.26
C GLU A 77 -12.30 -6.99 -1.22
N ILE A 78 -11.02 -7.23 -0.91
CA ILE A 78 -10.12 -8.03 -1.74
C ILE A 78 -9.18 -8.86 -0.88
N GLN A 79 -8.80 -10.05 -1.36
CA GLN A 79 -7.81 -10.89 -0.71
C GLN A 79 -6.43 -10.63 -1.30
N MET A 80 -5.44 -10.44 -0.43
CA MET A 80 -4.05 -10.18 -0.81
C MET A 80 -3.12 -11.00 0.07
N THR A 81 -1.97 -11.39 -0.47
CA THR A 81 -0.86 -11.98 0.29
C THR A 81 -0.27 -10.95 1.26
N VAL A 82 0.42 -11.43 2.28
CA VAL A 82 1.03 -10.60 3.33
C VAL A 82 2.54 -10.69 3.25
N GLU A 83 3.20 -9.54 3.25
CA GLU A 83 4.66 -9.40 3.38
C GLU A 83 4.97 -8.63 4.68
N ILE A 84 5.96 -9.11 5.43
CA ILE A 84 6.42 -8.43 6.64
C ILE A 84 7.57 -7.48 6.29
N ASP A 85 7.31 -6.19 6.41
CA ASP A 85 8.28 -5.13 6.12
C ASP A 85 8.31 -4.11 7.27
N ASP A 86 9.34 -4.20 8.11
CA ASP A 86 9.53 -3.30 9.26
C ASP A 86 9.91 -1.87 8.85
N ARG A 87 10.14 -1.59 7.56
CA ARG A 87 10.27 -0.22 7.05
C ARG A 87 8.91 0.49 6.97
N VAL A 88 7.80 -0.26 7.00
CA VAL A 88 6.45 0.32 6.98
C VAL A 88 6.16 0.96 8.36
N PRO A 89 5.72 2.23 8.41
CA PRO A 89 5.39 2.89 9.66
C PRO A 89 4.26 2.19 10.43
N ASP A 90 4.24 2.39 11.74
CA ASP A 90 3.14 1.93 12.58
C ASP A 90 1.77 2.42 12.09
N ASN A 91 0.79 1.54 12.14
CA ASN A 91 -0.58 1.79 11.67
C ASN A 91 -0.68 2.13 10.17
N CYS A 92 0.28 1.71 9.36
CA CYS A 92 0.22 1.83 7.92
C CYS A 92 0.21 0.44 7.25
N VAL A 93 -0.37 0.41 6.05
CA VAL A 93 -0.30 -0.73 5.12
C VAL A 93 0.21 -0.18 3.80
N LEU A 94 1.34 -0.69 3.32
CA LEU A 94 1.84 -0.35 1.99
C LEU A 94 1.22 -1.32 0.97
N ILE A 95 0.68 -0.76 -0.11
CA ILE A 95 0.20 -1.51 -1.28
C ILE A 95 0.77 -0.85 -2.51
N GLN A 96 1.73 -1.51 -3.16
CA GLN A 96 2.38 -1.00 -4.36
C GLN A 96 1.39 -0.93 -5.52
N SER A 97 1.33 0.19 -6.23
CA SER A 97 0.34 0.48 -7.27
C SER A 97 0.49 -0.40 -8.52
N SER A 98 -0.48 -0.30 -9.43
CA SER A 98 -0.42 -0.83 -10.80
C SER A 98 -0.34 -2.35 -10.96
N HIS A 99 -0.44 -3.13 -9.88
CA HIS A 99 -0.67 -4.57 -9.94
C HIS A 99 -2.16 -4.93 -10.13
N PRO A 100 -2.52 -6.00 -10.88
CA PRO A 100 -3.91 -6.42 -11.06
C PRO A 100 -4.66 -6.75 -9.76
N SER A 101 -3.96 -7.21 -8.72
CA SER A 101 -4.56 -7.64 -7.43
C SER A 101 -5.21 -6.52 -6.60
N GLN A 102 -5.20 -5.28 -7.06
CA GLN A 102 -5.81 -4.14 -6.38
C GLN A 102 -6.71 -3.31 -7.28
N ILE A 103 -7.06 -3.81 -8.48
CA ILE A 103 -7.89 -3.08 -9.46
C ILE A 103 -9.22 -2.62 -8.86
N GLU A 104 -9.73 -3.36 -7.89
CA GLU A 104 -10.98 -3.06 -7.20
C GLU A 104 -10.80 -2.11 -6.02
N LEU A 105 -9.59 -1.91 -5.49
CA LEU A 105 -9.36 -0.97 -4.40
C LEU A 105 -9.60 0.45 -4.90
N GLY A 106 -10.18 1.28 -4.02
CA GLY A 106 -10.50 2.67 -4.32
C GLY A 106 -9.27 3.59 -4.36
N GLY A 107 -9.35 4.73 -3.68
CA GLY A 107 -8.28 5.74 -3.71
C GLY A 107 -6.90 5.19 -3.35
N ALA A 108 -5.85 5.75 -3.96
CA ALA A 108 -4.46 5.35 -3.69
C ALA A 108 -4.04 5.61 -2.23
N PHE A 109 -4.75 6.46 -1.49
CA PHE A 109 -4.44 6.80 -0.11
C PHE A 109 -5.72 6.81 0.73
N GLY A 110 -5.54 6.71 2.05
CA GLY A 110 -6.61 6.89 3.03
C GLY A 110 -6.86 5.67 3.91
N SER A 111 -7.96 5.71 4.65
CA SER A 111 -8.29 4.69 5.64
C SER A 111 -8.49 3.31 5.02
N ILE A 112 -7.84 2.32 5.62
CA ILE A 112 -7.90 0.92 5.20
C ILE A 112 -8.19 0.04 6.42
N LYS A 113 -8.75 -1.14 6.20
CA LYS A 113 -8.86 -2.17 7.25
C LYS A 113 -8.34 -3.48 6.70
N ILE A 114 -7.67 -4.24 7.55
CA ILE A 114 -7.18 -5.58 7.22
C ILE A 114 -7.69 -6.56 8.26
N LYS A 115 -7.96 -7.79 7.82
CA LYS A 115 -8.30 -8.93 8.67
C LYS A 115 -7.65 -10.18 8.10
N ARG A 116 -7.43 -11.21 8.92
CA ARG A 116 -7.09 -12.54 8.40
C ARG A 116 -8.27 -13.09 7.58
N SER A 117 -8.01 -13.53 6.36
CA SER A 117 -9.00 -14.25 5.55
C SER A 117 -9.34 -15.57 6.25
N LYS A 118 -10.60 -15.97 6.21
CA LYS A 118 -10.99 -17.29 6.70
C LYS A 118 -10.60 -18.32 5.63
N ALA A 119 -10.00 -19.42 6.07
CA ALA A 119 -9.81 -20.61 5.23
C ALA A 119 -11.16 -21.16 4.76
#